data_AF-A0A1G1V606-F1
#
_entry.id   AF-A0A1G1V606-F1
#
_cell.length_a   1.000
_cell.length_b   1.000
_cell.length_c   1.000
_cell.angle_alpha   90.00
_cell.angle_beta   90.00
_cell.angle_gamma   90.00
#
_symmetry.space_group_name_H-M   'P 1'
#
loop_
_entity.id
_entity.type
_entity.pdbx_description
1 polymer ?
#
loop_
_entity_poly.entity_id
_entity_poly.type
_entity_poly.pdbx_seq_one_letter_code
_entity_poly.pdbx_strand_id
1 'polypeptide(L)' 'MPVIKSAKKALRQSGRNRLSNDKRRQDFREAIKGFRESPTLKLLSGAYSSLDRAVDNKVIHLNRASRLKANLQKLLKG' A
#
# COMPACT_ATOMS: atom_id res chain seq x y z
N MET A 1 -15.82 22.88 11.75
CA MET A 1 -15.42 23.47 10.46
C MET A 1 -14.09 24.19 10.62
N PRO A 2 -13.21 24.20 9.61
CA PRO A 2 -11.98 24.96 9.68
C PRO A 2 -12.29 26.47 9.63
N VAL A 3 -11.97 27.19 10.69
CA VAL A 3 -12.26 28.63 10.83
C VAL A 3 -11.20 29.46 10.10
N ILE A 4 -9.92 29.18 10.38
CA ILE A 4 -8.76 29.86 9.78
C ILE A 4 -8.48 29.39 8.34
N LYS A 5 -7.93 30.29 7.51
CA LYS A 5 -7.62 30.01 6.08
C LYS A 5 -6.69 28.81 5.90
N SER A 6 -5.67 28.67 6.76
CA SER A 6 -4.72 27.55 6.74
C SER A 6 -5.41 26.21 6.97
N ALA A 7 -6.35 26.13 7.91
CA ALA A 7 -7.10 24.92 8.21
C ALA A 7 -8.03 24.53 7.05
N LYS A 8 -8.65 25.50 6.35
CA LYS A 8 -9.44 25.22 5.14
C LYS A 8 -8.57 24.64 4.02
N LYS A 9 -7.34 25.14 3.85
CA LYS A 9 -6.36 24.59 2.89
C LYS A 9 -5.89 23.19 3.29
N ALA A 10 -5.59 22.98 4.58
CA ALA A 10 -5.16 21.68 5.10
C ALA A 10 -6.23 20.60 4.87
N LEU A 11 -7.51 20.92 5.09
CA LEU A 11 -8.62 19.99 4.82
C LEU A 11 -8.66 19.55 3.35
N ARG A 12 -8.56 20.50 2.41
CA ARG A 12 -8.51 20.20 0.98
C ARG A 12 -7.30 19.34 0.61
N GLN A 13 -6.12 19.67 1.15
CA GLN A 13 -4.91 18.90 0.89
C GLN A 13 -5.00 17.48 1.43
N SER A 14 -5.51 17.33 2.65
CA SER A 14 -5.71 16.03 3.30
C SER A 14 -6.66 15.15 2.48
N GLY A 15 -7.77 15.72 1.97
CA GLY A 15 -8.69 15.01 1.07
C GLY A 15 -8.01 14.47 -0.19
N ARG A 16 -7.23 15.30 -0.89
CA ARG A 16 -6.50 14.87 -2.09
C ARG A 16 -5.46 13.79 -1.79
N ASN A 17 -4.70 13.98 -0.72
CA ASN A 17 -3.69 13.00 -0.28
C ASN A 17 -4.34 11.67 0.11
N ARG A 18 -5.49 11.72 0.80
CA ARG A 18 -6.25 10.54 1.20
C ARG A 18 -6.64 9.70 -0.01
N LEU A 19 -7.24 10.31 -1.03
CA LEU A 19 -7.64 9.59 -2.25
C LEU A 19 -6.45 8.89 -2.92
N SER A 20 -5.33 9.59 -3.06
CA SER A 20 -4.11 9.04 -3.67
C SER A 20 -3.50 7.91 -2.83
N ASN A 21 -3.54 8.02 -1.51
CA ASN A 21 -3.03 7.01 -0.59
C ASN A 21 -3.96 5.79 -0.50
N ASP A 22 -5.27 6.01 -0.56
CA ASP A 22 -6.27 4.94 -0.51
C ASP A 22 -6.20 4.07 -1.78
N LYS A 23 -5.98 4.68 -2.95
CA LYS A 23 -5.69 3.92 -4.19
C LYS A 23 -4.48 3.00 -4.03
N ARG A 24 -3.32 3.55 -3.61
CA ARG A 24 -2.11 2.74 -3.40
C ARG A 24 -2.31 1.64 -2.34
N ARG A 25 -3.11 1.91 -1.30
CA ARG A 25 -3.45 0.91 -0.29
C ARG A 25 -4.30 -0.21 -0.85
N GLN A 26 -5.22 0.11 -1.76
CA GLN A 26 -6.05 -0.87 -2.43
C GLN A 26 -5.21 -1.71 -3.40
N ASP A 27 -4.36 -1.07 -4.21
CA ASP A 27 -3.50 -1.74 -5.20
C ASP A 27 -2.67 -2.88 -4.57
N PHE A 28 -1.94 -2.62 -3.48
CA PHE A 28 -1.13 -3.68 -2.85
C PHE A 28 -2.00 -4.73 -2.13
N ARG A 29 -3.19 -4.36 -1.61
CA ARG A 29 -4.10 -5.33 -0.98
C ARG A 29 -4.65 -6.31 -1.99
N GLU A 30 -5.07 -5.80 -3.15
CA GLU A 30 -5.57 -6.62 -4.26
C GLU A 30 -4.47 -7.53 -4.79
N ALA A 31 -3.25 -7.02 -4.98
CA ALA A 31 -2.10 -7.83 -5.38
C ALA A 31 -1.80 -8.97 -4.38
N ILE A 32 -1.84 -8.67 -3.07
CA ILE A 32 -1.66 -9.69 -2.02
C ILE A 32 -2.81 -10.69 -2.02
N LYS A 33 -4.05 -10.25 -2.20
CA LYS A 33 -5.22 -11.13 -2.27
C LYS A 33 -5.12 -12.08 -3.46
N GLY A 34 -4.82 -11.56 -4.64
CA GLY A 34 -4.63 -12.37 -5.85
C GLY A 34 -3.49 -13.39 -5.70
N PHE A 35 -2.39 -13.02 -5.05
CA PHE A 35 -1.33 -13.99 -4.75
C PHE A 35 -1.78 -15.10 -3.77
N ARG A 36 -2.60 -14.77 -2.76
CA ARG A 36 -3.12 -15.77 -1.82
C ARG A 36 -4.07 -16.77 -2.47
N GLU A 37 -4.85 -16.32 -3.45
CA GLU A 37 -5.75 -17.19 -4.21
C GLU A 37 -4.98 -18.07 -5.20
N SER A 38 -3.89 -17.57 -5.77
CA SER A 38 -3.07 -18.30 -6.74
C SER A 38 -1.58 -18.03 -6.52
N PRO A 39 -0.88 -18.86 -5.72
CA PRO A 39 0.53 -18.65 -5.38
C PRO A 39 1.45 -18.89 -6.58
N THR A 40 1.63 -17.87 -7.42
CA THR A 40 2.50 -17.92 -8.60
C THR A 40 3.63 -16.91 -8.48
N LEU A 41 4.79 -17.24 -9.07
CA LEU A 41 5.98 -16.38 -9.05
C LEU A 41 5.71 -15.01 -9.71
N LYS A 42 4.87 -14.98 -10.76
CA LYS A 42 4.49 -13.74 -11.45
C LYS A 42 3.68 -12.81 -10.54
N LEU A 43 2.70 -13.35 -9.82
CA LEU A 43 1.89 -12.58 -8.88
C LEU A 43 2.71 -12.13 -7.66
N LEU A 44 3.68 -12.92 -7.22
CA LEU A 44 4.61 -12.53 -6.16
C LEU A 44 5.42 -11.28 -6.55
N SER A 45 5.97 -11.26 -7.76
CA SER A 45 6.71 -10.11 -8.28
C SER A 45 5.84 -8.86 -8.36
N GLY A 46 4.59 -8.99 -8.81
CA GLY A 46 3.62 -7.89 -8.81
C GLY A 46 3.27 -7.37 -7.41
N ALA A 47 3.09 -8.28 -6.44
CA ALA A 47 2.84 -7.94 -5.04
C ALA A 47 4.03 -7.21 -4.41
N TYR A 48 5.27 -7.61 -4.73
CA TYR A 48 6.46 -6.91 -4.25
C TYR A 48 6.59 -5.52 -4.85
N SER A 49 6.41 -5.38 -6.17
CA SER A 49 6.49 -4.09 -6.84
C SER A 49 5.47 -3.09 -6.28
N SER A 50 4.23 -3.52 -6.04
CA SER A 50 3.20 -2.66 -5.45
C SER A 50 3.51 -2.29 -3.99
N LEU A 51 4.05 -3.21 -3.19
CA LEU A 51 4.50 -2.92 -1.82
C LEU A 51 5.65 -1.92 -1.78
N ASP A 52 6.64 -2.07 -2.65
CA ASP A 52 7.80 -1.18 -2.70
C ASP A 52 7.41 0.23 -3.12
N ARG A 53 6.57 0.35 -4.17
CA ARG A 53 6.00 1.66 -4.53
C ARG A 53 5.21 2.29 -3.39
N ALA A 54 4.52 1.51 -2.57
CA ALA A 54 3.81 2.04 -1.41
C ALA A 54 4.76 2.53 -0.30
N VAL A 55 5.95 1.94 -0.17
CA VAL A 55 7.02 2.41 0.72
C VAL A 55 7.65 3.70 0.19
N ASP A 56 7.99 3.76 -1.10
CA ASP A 56 8.61 4.93 -1.71
C ASP A 56 7.72 6.17 -1.60
N ASN A 57 6.40 5.98 -1.79
CA ASN A 57 5.39 7.02 -1.61
C ASN A 57 5.00 7.25 -0.13
N LYS A 58 5.69 6.62 0.82
CA LYS A 58 5.49 6.76 2.28
C LYS A 58 4.06 6.45 2.74
N VAL A 59 3.33 5.60 2.02
CA VAL A 59 1.97 5.16 2.39
C VAL A 59 2.02 4.09 3.48
N ILE A 60 3.07 3.27 3.46
CA ILE A 60 3.36 2.27 4.50
C ILE A 60 4.81 2.40 4.97
N HIS A 61 5.06 1.99 6.22
CA HIS A 61 6.41 1.96 6.78
C HIS A 61 7.21 0.78 6.20
N LEU A 62 8.54 0.96 6.08
CA LEU A 62 9.52 -0.06 5.64
C LEU A 62 9.30 -1.40 6.35
N ASN A 63 9.31 -1.40 7.68
CA ASN A 63 9.09 -2.59 8.50
C ASN A 63 7.76 -3.31 8.20
N ARG A 64 6.70 -2.57 7.84
CA ARG A 64 5.42 -3.20 7.47
C ARG A 64 5.56 -3.93 6.13
N ALA A 65 6.20 -3.31 5.15
CA ALA A 65 6.47 -3.93 3.87
C ALA A 65 7.35 -5.17 4.02
N SER A 66 8.43 -5.09 4.80
CA SER A 66 9.33 -6.24 5.07
C SER A 66 8.58 -7.41 5.70
N ARG A 67 7.71 -7.16 6.70
CA ARG A 67 6.86 -8.21 7.30
C ARG A 67 5.92 -8.84 6.29
N LEU A 68 5.28 -8.04 5.43
CA LEU A 68 4.39 -8.55 4.40
C LEU A 68 5.14 -9.41 3.38
N LYS A 69 6.30 -8.94 2.89
CA LYS A 69 7.16 -9.72 1.99
C LYS A 69 7.57 -11.05 2.61
N ALA A 70 8.05 -11.05 3.86
CA ALA A 70 8.42 -12.28 4.55
C ALA A 70 7.26 -13.27 4.68
N ASN A 71 6.06 -12.78 4.98
CA ASN A 71 4.86 -13.64 5.06
C ASN A 71 4.47 -14.23 3.70
N LEU A 72 4.59 -13.48 2.61
CA LEU A 72 4.33 -14.00 1.26
C LEU A 72 5.35 -15.08 0.86
N GLN A 73 6.63 -14.92 1.22
CA GLN A 73 7.65 -15.95 0.99
C GLN A 73 7.36 -17.23 1.76
N LYS A 74 6.93 -17.12 3.02
CA LYS A 74 6.55 -18.29 3.83
C LYS A 74 5.41 -19.07 3.19
N LEU A 75 4.44 -18.37 2.62
CA LEU A 75 3.29 -18.99 1.95
C LEU A 75 3.65 -19.71 0.64
N LEU A 76 4.76 -19.34 0.00
CA LEU A 76 5.27 -20.01 -1.21
C LEU A 76 6.14 -21.22 -0.89
N LYS A 77 6.88 -21.17 0.22
CA LYS A 77 7.80 -22.25 0.64
C LYS A 77 7.10 -23.33 1.47
N GLY A 78 5.98 -22.99 2.10
CA GLY A 78 5.14 -23.90 2.87
C GLY A 78 4.14 -24.65 2.02
#